data_AF-A0A7L2RUE6-F1
#
_entry.id   AF-A0A7L2RUE6-F1
#
_cell.length_a   1.000
_cell.length_b   1.000
_cell.length_c   1.000
_cell.angle_alpha   90.00
_cell.angle_beta   90.00
_cell.angle_gamma   90.00
#
_symmetry.space_group_name_H-M   'P 1'
#
loop_
_entity.id
_entity.type
_entity.pdbx_description
1 polymer ?
#
loop_
_entity_poly.entity_id
_entity_poly.type
_entity_poly.pdbx_seq_one_letter_code
_entity_poly.pdbx_strand_id
1 'polypeptide(L)'
;AGYWNEYERFVPALDQLPSNDTSSVENRTIVVTTILESPYVMYKKNHEQLEGNERYEGYCVDLASEIAKHVGIKYKLSIVGDGKYGARDPETKIWNGMVGELVYG
;
A
#
# COMPACT_ATOMS: atom_id res chain seq x y z
N ALA A 1 -11.05 -32.71 -7.17
CA ALA A 1 -12.19 -33.66 -7.35
C ALA A 1 -13.51 -32.85 -7.39
N GLY A 2 -14.71 -33.43 -7.44
CA GLY A 2 -15.97 -32.67 -7.43
C GLY A 2 -17.18 -33.58 -7.30
N TYR A 3 -18.33 -33.04 -6.89
CA TYR A 3 -19.58 -33.80 -6.77
C TYR A 3 -20.69 -33.15 -7.60
N TRP A 4 -21.69 -33.95 -7.98
CA TRP A 4 -22.79 -33.51 -8.85
C TRP A 4 -24.10 -33.57 -8.05
N ASN A 5 -24.93 -32.52 -8.10
CA ASN A 5 -26.28 -32.56 -7.53
C ASN A 5 -27.31 -31.96 -8.53
N GLU A 6 -28.57 -32.38 -8.44
CA GLU A 6 -29.60 -32.02 -9.44
C GLU A 6 -30.07 -30.57 -9.40
N TYR A 7 -29.81 -29.86 -8.30
CA TYR A 7 -30.21 -28.48 -8.09
C TYR A 7 -29.15 -27.49 -8.61
N GLU A 8 -27.88 -27.81 -8.44
CA GLU A 8 -26.72 -26.93 -8.70
C GLU A 8 -25.80 -27.47 -9.80
N ARG A 9 -26.10 -28.65 -10.35
CA ARG A 9 -25.31 -29.38 -11.36
C ARG A 9 -23.92 -29.76 -10.83
N PHE A 10 -22.88 -29.66 -11.66
CA PHE A 10 -21.53 -30.03 -11.26
C PHE A 10 -20.95 -29.00 -10.29
N VAL A 11 -20.65 -29.44 -9.07
CA VAL A 11 -19.94 -28.66 -8.05
C VAL A 11 -18.47 -29.11 -8.05
N PRO A 12 -17.55 -28.32 -8.63
CA PRO A 12 -16.14 -28.62 -8.54
C PRO A 12 -15.73 -28.54 -7.06
N ALA A 13 -15.12 -29.59 -6.52
CA ALA A 13 -14.49 -29.47 -5.21
C ALA A 13 -13.27 -28.59 -5.43
N LEU A 14 -13.26 -27.40 -4.82
CA LEU A 14 -12.02 -26.67 -4.66
C LEU A 14 -11.09 -27.61 -3.91
N ASP A 15 -10.03 -28.06 -4.58
CA ASP A 15 -8.92 -28.68 -3.90
C ASP A 15 -8.50 -27.70 -2.80
N GLN A 16 -8.55 -28.15 -1.55
CA GLN A 16 -8.00 -27.40 -0.43
C GLN A 16 -6.50 -27.28 -0.70
N LEU A 17 -6.11 -26.16 -1.31
CA LEU A 17 -4.71 -25.77 -1.41
C LEU A 17 -4.13 -25.78 0.01
N PRO A 18 -2.93 -26.33 0.21
CA PRO A 18 -2.27 -26.29 1.50
C PRO A 18 -2.25 -24.83 1.98
N SER A 19 -2.60 -24.62 3.25
CA SER A 19 -2.59 -23.30 3.89
C SER A 19 -1.20 -22.68 3.72
N ASN A 20 -1.05 -21.88 2.68
CA ASN A 20 0.14 -21.11 2.41
C ASN A 20 -0.02 -19.85 3.24
N ASP A 21 0.56 -19.81 4.45
CA ASP A 21 0.56 -18.63 5.33
C ASP A 21 1.17 -17.37 4.65
N THR A 22 1.75 -17.53 3.46
CA THR A 22 2.24 -16.47 2.56
C THR A 22 1.14 -15.81 1.69
N SER A 23 -0.03 -16.43 1.52
CA SER A 23 -1.17 -15.89 0.75
C SER A 23 -1.78 -14.62 1.36
N SER A 24 -1.47 -14.32 2.62
CA SER A 24 -2.00 -13.17 3.36
C SER A 24 -1.50 -11.81 2.84
N VAL A 25 -0.45 -11.77 2.02
CA VAL A 25 0.12 -10.55 1.42
C VAL A 25 -0.32 -10.35 -0.04
N GLU A 26 -0.66 -11.42 -0.76
CA GLU A 26 -0.90 -11.38 -2.21
C GLU A 26 -2.08 -10.49 -2.64
N ASN A 27 -3.00 -10.18 -1.71
CA ASN A 27 -4.15 -9.30 -1.96
C ASN A 27 -4.15 -8.00 -1.13
N ARG A 28 -3.05 -7.66 -0.44
CA ARG A 28 -2.98 -6.44 0.37
C ARG A 28 -2.27 -5.32 -0.39
N THR A 29 -2.91 -4.15 -0.43
CA THR A 29 -2.28 -2.91 -0.90
C THR A 29 -1.56 -2.26 0.28
N ILE A 30 -0.25 -2.12 0.19
CA ILE A 30 0.58 -1.46 1.19
C ILE A 30 0.42 0.06 1.08
N VAL A 31 0.07 0.73 2.17
CA VAL A 31 0.05 2.21 2.21
C VAL A 31 1.45 2.70 2.52
N VAL A 32 2.01 3.51 1.63
CA VAL A 32 3.32 4.13 1.78
C VAL A 32 3.09 5.60 2.13
N THR A 33 3.33 5.94 3.40
CA THR A 33 3.30 7.33 3.85
C THR A 33 4.51 8.10 3.30
N THR A 34 4.29 9.32 2.83
CA THR A 34 5.33 10.19 2.30
C THR A 34 4.98 11.66 2.53
N ILE A 35 5.96 12.54 2.35
CA ILE A 35 5.80 13.99 2.38
C ILE A 35 6.07 14.57 0.99
N LEU A 36 5.45 15.70 0.65
CA LEU A 36 5.76 16.45 -0.57
C LEU A 36 7.02 17.28 -0.36
N GLU A 37 8.11 16.90 -1.03
CA GLU A 37 9.38 17.61 -0.97
C GLU A 37 10.12 17.42 -2.29
N SER A 38 10.48 18.52 -2.96
CA SER A 38 11.26 18.46 -4.19
C SER A 38 12.74 18.17 -3.88
N PRO A 39 13.43 17.29 -4.63
CA PRO A 39 12.99 16.55 -5.82
C PRO A 39 12.52 15.11 -5.53
N TYR A 40 12.18 14.79 -4.28
CA TYR A 40 11.90 13.43 -3.82
C TYR A 40 10.47 12.97 -4.14
N VAL A 41 9.46 13.77 -3.79
CA VAL A 41 8.05 13.52 -4.12
C VAL A 41 7.38 14.85 -4.42
N MET A 42 6.80 14.96 -5.61
CA MET A 42 6.17 16.14 -6.16
C MET A 42 4.89 15.74 -6.87
N TYR A 43 3.97 16.68 -7.05
CA TYR A 43 2.85 16.47 -7.97
C TYR A 43 3.31 16.61 -9.41
N LYS A 44 2.84 15.72 -10.29
CA LYS A 44 2.96 15.91 -11.73
C LYS A 44 2.18 17.15 -12.17
N LYS A 45 2.61 17.81 -13.24
CA LYS A 45 1.93 19.01 -13.77
C LYS A 45 0.43 18.81 -14.08
N ASN A 46 0.06 17.61 -14.50
CA ASN A 46 -1.32 17.21 -14.82
C ASN A 46 -1.94 16.28 -13.77
N HIS A 47 -1.50 16.36 -12.50
CA HIS A 47 -1.94 15.46 -11.43
C HIS A 47 -3.46 15.43 -11.22
N GLU A 48 -4.18 16.50 -11.55
CA GLU A 48 -5.66 16.56 -11.45
C GLU A 48 -6.37 15.61 -12.43
N GLN A 49 -5.70 15.26 -13.53
CA GLN A 49 -6.19 14.33 -14.55
C GLN A 49 -5.72 12.89 -14.31
N LEU A 50 -4.87 12.67 -13.30
CA LEU A 50 -4.29 11.39 -12.96
C LEU A 50 -4.90 10.87 -11.67
N GLU A 51 -4.86 9.55 -11.47
CA GLU A 51 -5.41 8.91 -10.28
C GLU A 51 -4.34 8.07 -9.55
N GLY A 52 -4.53 7.87 -8.25
CA GLY A 52 -3.65 7.05 -7.43
C GLY A 52 -2.20 7.55 -7.42
N ASN A 53 -1.26 6.63 -7.60
CA ASN A 53 0.19 6.90 -7.54
C ASN A 53 0.68 7.70 -8.75
N GLU A 54 -0.04 7.67 -9.88
CA GLU A 54 0.37 8.36 -11.10
C GLU A 54 0.37 9.89 -10.95
N ARG A 55 -0.30 10.41 -9.93
CA ARG A 55 -0.33 11.84 -9.60
C ARG A 55 1.01 12.38 -9.13
N TYR A 56 1.92 11.51 -8.69
CA TYR A 56 3.17 11.88 -8.05
C TYR A 56 4.37 11.55 -8.97
N GLU A 57 5.42 12.35 -8.87
CA GLU A 57 6.72 12.14 -9.51
C GLU A 57 7.87 12.52 -8.58
N GLY A 58 9.06 12.00 -8.84
CA GLY A 58 10.27 12.30 -8.07
C GLY A 58 11.05 11.05 -7.68
N TYR A 59 12.23 11.26 -7.10
CA TYR A 59 13.17 10.18 -6.81
C TYR A 59 12.58 9.07 -5.93
N CYS A 60 11.82 9.43 -4.88
CA CYS A 60 11.22 8.45 -3.98
C CYS A 60 10.02 7.72 -4.60
N VAL A 61 9.35 8.32 -5.59
CA VAL A 61 8.27 7.67 -6.35
C VAL A 61 8.85 6.55 -7.22
N ASP A 62 9.94 6.84 -7.94
CA ASP A 62 10.64 5.86 -8.77
C ASP A 62 11.20 4.72 -7.91
N LEU A 63 11.83 5.05 -6.78
CA LEU A 63 12.34 4.06 -5.83
C LEU A 63 11.23 3.15 -5.27
N ALA A 64 10.10 3.72 -4.86
CA ALA A 64 8.97 2.94 -4.36
C ALA A 64 8.42 1.98 -5.43
N SER A 65 8.37 2.43 -6.69
CA SER A 65 7.95 1.61 -7.83
C SER A 65 8.88 0.41 -8.05
N GLU A 66 10.20 0.63 -8.05
CA GLU A 66 11.18 -0.44 -8.23
C GLU A 66 11.19 -1.42 -7.05
N ILE A 67 11.03 -0.95 -5.81
CA ILE A 67 10.87 -1.82 -4.64
C ILE A 67 9.60 -2.66 -4.76
N ALA A 68 8.46 -2.05 -5.10
CA ALA A 68 7.20 -2.77 -5.23
C ALA A 68 7.25 -3.83 -6.33
N LYS A 69 7.90 -3.52 -7.46
CA LYS A 69 8.13 -4.45 -8.56
C LYS A 69 9.07 -5.60 -8.16
N HIS A 70 10.14 -5.30 -7.43
CA HIS A 70 11.08 -6.31 -6.97
C HIS A 70 10.46 -7.28 -5.95
N VAL A 71 9.66 -6.76 -5.03
CA VAL A 71 9.00 -7.54 -3.97
C VAL A 71 7.71 -8.20 -4.45
N GLY A 72 7.07 -7.68 -5.51
CA GLY A 72 5.80 -8.19 -6.03
C GLY A 72 4.57 -7.74 -5.25
N ILE A 73 4.60 -6.54 -4.67
CA ILE A 73 3.51 -5.99 -3.86
C ILE A 73 2.75 -4.86 -4.56
N LYS A 74 1.47 -4.69 -4.22
CA LYS A 74 0.70 -3.50 -4.58
C LYS A 74 0.91 -2.43 -3.51
N TYR A 75 1.03 -1.18 -3.92
CA TYR A 75 1.22 -0.07 -2.99
C TYR A 75 0.39 1.16 -3.39
N LYS A 76 0.11 2.02 -2.40
CA LYS A 76 -0.53 3.33 -2.59
C LYS A 76 0.28 4.38 -1.84
N LEU A 77 0.68 5.44 -2.54
CA LEU A 77 1.27 6.62 -1.93
C LEU A 77 0.20 7.42 -1.18
N SER A 78 0.51 7.82 0.05
CA SER A 78 -0.32 8.68 0.89
C SER A 78 0.52 9.83 1.40
N ILE A 79 0.04 11.07 1.21
CA ILE A 79 0.70 12.23 1.80
C ILE A 79 0.37 12.29 3.28
N VAL A 80 1.38 12.45 4.12
CA VAL A 80 1.25 12.58 5.57
C VAL A 80 0.29 13.72 5.92
N GLY A 81 -0.66 13.44 6.81
CA GLY A 81 -1.77 14.36 7.06
C GLY A 81 -1.37 15.71 7.66
N ASP A 82 -0.32 15.75 8.48
CA ASP A 82 0.15 16.95 9.18
C ASP A 82 1.37 17.63 8.52
N GLY A 83 1.88 17.08 7.42
CA GLY A 83 3.05 17.60 6.72
C GLY A 83 4.37 17.50 7.49
N LYS A 84 4.48 16.62 8.49
CA LYS A 84 5.69 16.46 9.31
C LYS A 84 6.39 15.13 9.06
N TYR A 85 7.70 15.13 9.24
CA TYR A 85 8.51 13.90 9.24
C TYR A 85 8.16 13.01 10.43
N GLY A 86 8.19 13.60 11.61
CA GLY A 86 7.85 12.95 12.86
C GLY A 86 8.69 13.47 14.00
N ALA A 87 8.01 13.86 15.07
CA ALA A 87 8.59 14.32 16.31
C ALA A 87 7.76 13.76 17.46
N ARG A 88 8.44 13.39 18.53
CA ARG A 88 7.80 12.92 19.75
C ARG A 88 7.52 14.11 20.65
N ASP A 89 6.26 14.29 20.99
CA ASP A 89 5.85 15.30 21.96
C ASP A 89 6.43 14.95 23.36
N PRO A 90 7.12 15.89 24.03
CA PRO A 90 7.81 15.60 25.28
C PRO A 90 6.86 15.37 26.46
N GLU A 91 5.63 15.89 26.42
CA GLU A 91 4.66 15.80 27.51
C GLU A 91 3.74 14.59 27.31
N THR A 92 3.04 14.56 26.18
CA THR A 92 2.08 13.51 25.80
C THR A 92 2.76 12.21 25.35
N LYS A 93 4.05 12.27 24.98
CA LYS A 93 4.84 11.14 24.43
C LYS A 93 4.33 10.59 23.11
N ILE A 94 3.45 11.30 22.42
CA ILE A 94 2.84 10.92 21.15
C ILE A 94 3.76 11.30 19.98
N TRP A 95 3.83 10.43 18.97
CA TRP A 95 4.54 10.71 17.71
C TRP A 95 3.60 11.37 16.69
N ASN A 96 4.07 12.41 16.01
CA ASN A 96 3.37 13.00 14.86
C ASN A 96 4.04 12.60 13.53
N GLY A 97 3.58 13.17 12.41
CA GLY A 97 4.19 12.96 11.11
C GLY A 97 4.13 11.53 10.59
N MET A 98 4.99 11.25 9.61
CA MET A 98 5.15 9.92 9.02
C MET A 98 5.51 8.87 10.08
N VAL A 99 6.31 9.24 11.09
CA VAL A 99 6.62 8.34 12.21
C VAL A 99 5.36 7.99 12.99
N GLY A 100 4.50 8.96 13.29
CA GLY A 100 3.22 8.73 13.96
C GLY A 100 2.32 7.77 13.18
N GLU A 101 2.21 7.96 11.87
CA GLU A 101 1.42 7.08 11.00
C GLU A 101 1.93 5.63 11.04
N LEU A 102 3.25 5.41 11.09
CA LEU A 102 3.83 4.07 11.21
C LEU A 102 3.68 3.45 12.59
N VAL A 103 3.70 4.26 13.66
CA VAL A 103 3.58 3.78 15.04
C VAL A 103 2.14 3.37 15.37
N TYR A 104 1.16 4.12 14.87
CA TYR A 104 -0.24 3.95 15.26
C TYR A 104 -1.12 3.21 14.25
N GLY A 105 -0.66 3.05 12.99
CA GLY A 105 -1.17 2.09 12.00
C GLY A 105 -2.69 2.01 11.87
#